data_AF-A0A8S8YPG5-F1
#
_entry.id   AF-A0A8S8YPG5-F1
#
_cell.length_a   1.000
_cell.length_b   1.000
_cell.length_c   1.000
_cell.angle_alpha   90.00
_cell.angle_beta   90.00
_cell.angle_gamma   90.00
#
_symmetry.space_group_name_H-M   'P 1'
#
loop_
_entity.id
_entity.type
_entity.pdbx_description
1 polymer ?
#
loop_
_entity_poly.entity_id
_entity_poly.type
_entity_poly.pdbx_seq_one_letter_code
_entity_poly.pdbx_strand_id
1 'polypeptide(L)'
;MQRGPGQIIHRRRIDSSKNPEQERQRLVDDYEESFANPYKAAALGYLDDVIVPSETRSALVKALGAILEKEEPRPEKKHGNIPL
;
A
#
# COMPACT_ATOMS: atom_id res chain seq x y z
N MET A 1 -2.58 22.97 3.48
CA MET A 1 -1.43 22.05 3.45
C MET A 1 -1.77 20.79 4.22
N GLN A 2 -2.03 19.68 3.52
CA GLN A 2 -2.28 18.37 4.15
C GLN A 2 -1.02 17.91 4.89
N ARG A 3 -1.17 17.45 6.13
CA ARG A 3 -0.09 16.82 6.90
C ARG A 3 0.02 15.35 6.47
N GLY A 4 1.21 14.91 6.04
CA GLY A 4 1.46 13.51 5.72
C GLY A 4 1.60 12.62 6.98
N PRO A 5 1.44 11.28 6.88
CA PRO A 5 1.49 10.38 8.02
C PRO A 5 2.77 10.50 8.85
N GLY A 6 3.94 10.61 8.19
CA GLY A 6 5.23 10.80 8.86
C GLY A 6 5.29 12.04 9.75
N GLN A 7 4.61 13.12 9.38
CA GLN A 7 4.53 14.33 10.23
C GLN A 7 3.68 14.16 11.48
N ILE A 8 2.64 13.31 11.42
CA ILE A 8 1.78 13.06 12.57
C ILE A 8 2.55 12.22 13.59
N ILE A 9 3.24 11.18 13.13
CA ILE A 9 4.03 10.27 13.96
C ILE A 9 5.20 11.00 14.65
N HIS A 10 5.88 11.90 13.92
CA HIS A 10 7.10 12.57 14.41
C HIS A 10 6.92 14.03 14.81
N ARG A 11 5.68 14.48 15.04
CA ARG A 11 5.36 15.89 15.34
C ARG A 11 6.24 16.50 16.44
N ARG A 12 6.38 15.81 17.58
CA ARG A 12 7.20 16.28 18.71
C ARG A 12 8.68 16.45 18.35
N ARG A 13 9.21 15.59 17.49
CA ARG A 13 10.61 15.60 17.06
C ARG A 13 10.90 16.77 16.13
N ILE A 14 9.98 17.07 15.22
CA ILE A 14 10.04 18.24 14.32
C ILE A 14 9.98 19.54 15.14
N ASP A 15 9.04 19.64 16.09
CA ASP A 15 8.85 20.83 16.91
C ASP A 15 10.05 21.10 17.85
N SER A 16 10.79 20.06 18.26
CA SER A 16 12.01 20.17 19.09
C SER A 16 13.32 20.34 18.31
N SER A 17 13.28 20.28 16.98
CA SER A 17 14.47 20.33 16.14
C SER A 17 15.01 21.75 16.02
N LYS A 18 16.34 21.88 15.95
CA LYS A 18 17.00 23.15 15.63
C LYS A 18 16.69 23.63 14.21
N ASN A 19 16.31 22.72 13.32
CA ASN A 19 15.99 23.02 11.93
C ASN A 19 14.75 22.21 11.48
N PRO A 20 13.53 22.68 11.81
CA PRO A 20 12.30 21.91 11.65
C PRO A 20 11.99 21.51 10.20
N GLU A 21 12.26 22.37 9.22
CA GLU A 21 12.00 22.06 7.80
C GLU A 21 12.94 20.98 7.25
N GLN A 22 14.21 20.99 7.66
CA GLN A 22 15.16 19.96 7.27
C GLN A 22 14.83 18.60 7.91
N GLU A 23 14.44 18.61 9.18
CA GLU A 23 14.01 17.39 9.88
C GLU A 23 12.70 16.84 9.28
N ARG A 24 11.79 17.72 8.87
CA ARG A 24 10.56 17.34 8.16
C ARG A 24 10.87 16.62 6.85
N GLN A 25 11.75 17.17 6.01
CA GLN A 25 12.10 16.55 4.74
C GLN A 25 12.71 15.18 4.95
N ARG A 26 13.68 15.07 5.88
CA ARG A 26 14.29 13.78 6.24
C ARG A 26 13.25 12.74 6.66
N LEU A 27 12.28 13.13 7.49
CA LEU A 27 11.24 12.21 7.96
C LEU A 27 10.22 11.83 6.88
N VAL A 28 10.04 12.67 5.86
CA VAL A 28 9.26 12.31 4.67
C VAL A 28 10.02 11.27 3.85
N ASP A 29 11.30 11.51 3.59
CA ASP A 29 12.16 10.59 2.83
C ASP A 29 12.27 9.23 3.56
N ASP A 30 12.51 9.24 4.88
CA ASP A 30 12.55 8.04 5.71
C ASP A 30 11.22 7.27 5.67
N TYR A 31 10.08 7.99 5.64
CA TYR A 31 8.76 7.38 5.56
C TYR A 31 8.51 6.77 4.17
N GLU A 32 8.93 7.44 3.11
CA GLU A 32 8.81 6.93 1.75
C GLU A 32 9.63 5.65 1.56
N GLU A 33 10.89 5.67 2.00
CA GLU A 33 11.77 4.51 1.94
C GLU A 33 11.29 3.36 2.83
N SER A 34 10.71 3.67 3.99
CA SER A 34 10.32 2.63 4.95
C SER A 34 8.91 2.10 4.74
N PHE A 35 7.99 2.86 4.14
CA PHE A 35 6.57 2.52 4.10
C PHE A 35 5.88 2.81 2.76
N ALA A 36 6.29 3.83 2.01
CA ALA A 36 5.66 4.20 0.75
C ALA A 36 6.32 3.55 -0.47
N ASN A 37 6.88 2.35 -0.31
CA ASN A 37 7.41 1.53 -1.39
C ASN A 37 6.60 0.21 -1.50
N PRO A 38 6.47 -0.35 -2.71
CA PRO A 38 5.68 -1.58 -2.92
C PRO A 38 6.37 -2.83 -2.34
N TYR A 39 7.69 -2.79 -2.15
CA TYR A 39 8.47 -3.96 -1.71
C TYR A 39 8.15 -4.38 -0.29
N LYS A 40 7.77 -3.44 0.59
CA LYS A 40 7.33 -3.79 1.94
C LYS A 40 6.02 -4.58 1.93
N ALA A 41 5.07 -4.21 1.08
CA ALA A 41 3.82 -4.96 0.92
C ALA A 41 4.07 -6.35 0.30
N ALA A 42 5.00 -6.45 -0.66
CA ALA A 42 5.45 -7.72 -1.23
C ALA A 42 6.12 -8.62 -0.19
N ALA A 43 7.01 -8.08 0.66
CA ALA A 43 7.69 -8.82 1.72
C ALA A 43 6.72 -9.39 2.77
N LEU A 44 5.55 -8.76 2.97
CA LEU A 44 4.50 -9.23 3.86
C LEU A 44 3.52 -10.21 3.18
N GLY A 45 3.67 -10.46 1.87
CA GLY A 45 2.76 -11.32 1.10
C GLY A 45 1.41 -10.68 0.78
N TYR A 46 1.27 -9.35 0.92
CA TYR A 46 0.05 -8.64 0.50
C TYR A 46 0.00 -8.44 -1.02
N LEU A 47 1.16 -8.37 -1.67
CA LEU A 47 1.30 -8.34 -3.11
C LEU A 47 2.01 -9.62 -3.55
N ASP A 48 1.55 -10.22 -4.64
CA ASP A 48 2.19 -11.39 -5.23
C ASP A 48 3.54 -11.04 -5.87
N ASP A 49 3.63 -9.88 -6.54
CA ASP A 49 4.85 -9.46 -7.25
C ASP A 49 4.91 -7.93 -7.50
N VAL A 50 6.11 -7.41 -7.76
CA VAL A 50 6.38 -6.04 -8.21
C VAL A 50 6.99 -6.10 -9.61
N ILE A 51 6.17 -5.85 -10.63
CA ILE A 51 6.53 -6.04 -12.04
C ILE A 51 6.90 -4.74 -12.75
N VAL A 52 7.59 -4.85 -13.89
CA VAL A 52 7.82 -3.70 -14.78
C VAL A 52 6.50 -3.29 -15.43
N PRO A 53 6.19 -1.99 -15.59
CA PRO A 53 4.90 -1.55 -16.15
C PRO A 53 4.54 -2.17 -17.51
N SER A 54 5.53 -2.42 -18.37
CA SER A 54 5.34 -3.06 -19.69
C SER A 54 4.89 -4.52 -19.62
N GLU A 55 5.15 -5.22 -18.50
CA GLU A 55 4.82 -6.63 -18.31
C GLU A 55 3.38 -6.86 -17.83
N THR A 56 2.69 -5.78 -17.43
CA THR A 56 1.33 -5.80 -16.89
C THR A 56 0.37 -6.67 -17.71
N ARG A 57 0.38 -6.53 -19.04
CA ARG A 57 -0.50 -7.35 -19.90
C ARG A 57 -0.20 -8.83 -19.79
N SER A 58 1.07 -9.22 -19.79
CA SER A 58 1.44 -10.63 -19.70
C SER A 58 1.12 -11.21 -18.32
N ALA A 59 1.34 -10.44 -17.25
CA ALA A 59 0.99 -10.84 -15.89
C ALA A 59 -0.53 -11.06 -15.76
N LEU A 60 -1.34 -10.12 -16.27
CA LEU A 60 -2.80 -10.25 -16.26
C LEU A 60 -3.30 -11.48 -17.02
N VAL A 61 -2.77 -11.75 -18.21
CA VAL A 61 -3.17 -12.93 -18.99
C VAL A 61 -2.88 -14.23 -18.23
N LYS A 62 -1.71 -14.33 -17.59
CA LYS A 62 -1.35 -15.50 -16.76
C LYS A 62 -2.27 -15.64 -15.55
N ALA A 63 -2.50 -14.55 -14.82
CA ALA A 63 -3.36 -14.55 -13.64
C ALA A 63 -4.80 -14.95 -13.97
N LEU A 64 -5.38 -14.36 -15.02
CA LEU A 64 -6.73 -14.70 -15.49
C LEU A 64 -6.82 -16.16 -15.95
N GLY A 65 -5.80 -16.66 -16.66
CA GLY A 65 -5.74 -18.07 -17.04
C GLY A 65 -5.69 -19.01 -15.83
N ALA A 66 -4.95 -18.65 -14.79
CA ALA A 66 -4.84 -19.46 -13.57
C ALA A 66 -6.15 -19.53 -12.76
N ILE A 67 -6.99 -18.50 -12.82
CA ILE A 67 -8.27 -18.44 -12.08
C ILE A 67 -9.50 -18.72 -12.94
N LEU A 68 -9.31 -19.19 -14.17
CA LEU A 68 -10.40 -19.34 -15.16
C LEU A 68 -11.54 -20.25 -14.65
N GLU A 69 -11.19 -21.31 -13.94
CA GLU A 69 -12.12 -22.31 -13.41
C GLU A 69 -12.32 -22.18 -11.89
N LYS A 70 -11.93 -21.04 -11.30
CA LYS A 70 -12.03 -20.84 -9.85
C LYS A 70 -13.50 -20.69 -9.42
N GLU A 71 -13.98 -21.63 -8.61
CA GLU A 71 -15.26 -21.52 -7.90
C GLU A 71 -15.05 -21.24 -6.41
N GLU A 72 -15.88 -20.38 -5.82
CA GLU A 72 -15.83 -20.03 -4.40
C GLU A 72 -17.24 -20.07 -3.77
N PRO A 73 -17.54 -21.05 -2.91
CA PRO A 73 -18.84 -21.16 -2.26
C PRO A 73 -19.04 -20.08 -1.21
N ARG A 74 -20.30 -19.67 -0.99
CA ARG A 74 -20.69 -18.70 0.03
C ARG A 74 -21.86 -19.24 0.86
N PRO A 75 -22.02 -18.80 2.12
CA PRO A 75 -23.16 -19.22 2.94
C PRO A 75 -24.50 -18.88 2.30
N GLU A 76 -25.46 -19.80 2.40
CA GLU A 76 -26.82 -19.63 1.87
C GLU A 76 -27.53 -18.45 2.56
N LYS A 77 -28.07 -17.53 1.74
CA LYS A 77 -28.83 -16.37 2.19
C LYS A 77 -29.73 -15.87 1.05
N LYS A 78 -30.84 -15.20 1.38
CA LYS A 78 -31.71 -14.56 0.35
C LYS A 78 -30.98 -13.42 -0.38
N HIS A 79 -30.24 -12.60 0.35
CA HIS A 79 -29.38 -11.52 -0.16
C HIS A 79 -28.43 -11.05 0.96
N GLY A 80 -27.48 -10.17 0.63
CA GLY A 80 -26.65 -9.47 1.63
C GLY A 80 -27.39 -8.28 2.26
N ASN A 81 -26.71 -7.59 3.19
CA ASN A 81 -27.14 -6.32 3.76
C ASN A 81 -25.97 -5.33 3.69
N ILE A 82 -25.76 -4.74 2.51
CA ILE A 82 -24.73 -3.72 2.33
C ILE A 82 -25.16 -2.42 3.04
N PRO A 83 -24.25 -1.65 3.65
CA PRO A 83 -24.59 -0.33 4.20
C PRO A 83 -25.22 0.57 3.13
N LEU A 84 -26.30 1.28 3.49
CA LEU A 84 -26.99 2.27 2.65
C LEU A 84 -26.53 3.69 2.97
#